data_AF-A0A519YW13-F1
#
_entry.id   AF-A0A519YW13-F1
#
_cell.length_a   1.000
_cell.length_b   1.000
_cell.length_c   1.000
_cell.angle_alpha   90.00
_cell.angle_beta   90.00
_cell.angle_gamma   90.00
#
_symmetry.space_group_name_H-M   'P 1'
#
loop_
_entity.id
_entity.type
_entity.pdbx_description
1 polymer ?
#
loop_
_entity_poly.entity_id
_entity_poly.type
_entity_poly.pdbx_seq_one_letter_code
_entity_poly.pdbx_strand_id
1 'polypeptide(L)'
;ALGNHDMNYREGGDDTSDRTFKEFFGPTYYSFNRGKAHYVVMDDVRYLGVERTYDGHISEAQLNWLAKDLQHVRKEDLLIINLHIPVHNSIKNKEELYKVLEGFTNVHIMSGHTHYNVNNINNNIFEHNHGAVCGAWWAGQICSDGTPRGYGVYEVDGNDLKWYYKPTGISRAHQISLTVDTLTNQKRLLANVWNWDPKWKIEYELDGKNMGALEQQTGSDPQAVKLNAAGKPAKGRAFTKPTQTDHLFMAHFKPEVKQVKVIATDRFGNKYTQEISA
;
A
#
# COMPACT_ATOMS: atom_id res chain seq x y z
N ALA A 1 13.47 -6.58 -1.23
CA ALA A 1 14.21 -5.46 -1.81
C ALA A 1 14.96 -4.77 -0.69
N LEU A 2 16.11 -4.17 -0.99
CA LEU A 2 16.82 -3.29 -0.06
C LEU A 2 15.93 -2.08 0.24
N GLY A 3 15.85 -1.69 1.51
CA GLY A 3 15.14 -0.50 1.93
C GLY A 3 16.07 0.57 2.49
N ASN A 4 15.54 1.78 2.64
CA ASN A 4 16.30 2.92 3.15
C ASN A 4 16.80 2.77 4.59
N HIS A 5 16.32 1.77 5.33
CA HIS A 5 16.77 1.45 6.68
C HIS A 5 17.80 0.31 6.71
N ASP A 6 18.11 -0.30 5.58
CA ASP A 6 19.10 -1.37 5.44
C ASP A 6 20.49 -0.84 5.04
N MET A 7 20.59 0.46 4.74
CA MET A 7 21.83 1.11 4.29
C MET A 7 22.86 1.29 5.41
N ASN A 8 24.13 1.02 5.09
CA ASN A 8 25.32 1.46 5.81
C ASN A 8 25.53 2.96 5.61
N TYR A 9 25.15 3.75 6.62
CA TYR A 9 25.39 5.19 6.59
C TYR A 9 26.84 5.53 6.93
N ARG A 10 27.35 6.63 6.35
CA ARG A 10 28.68 7.20 6.64
C ARG A 10 29.88 6.30 6.33
N GLU A 11 29.69 5.27 5.50
CA GLU A 11 30.75 4.36 5.05
C GLU A 11 31.12 4.56 3.56
N GLY A 12 30.70 5.67 2.94
CA GLY A 12 30.96 5.99 1.54
C GLY A 12 29.72 6.56 0.85
N GLY A 13 29.60 6.30 -0.46
CA GLY A 13 28.44 6.67 -1.26
C GLY A 13 27.46 5.52 -1.46
N ASP A 14 26.57 5.70 -2.43
CA ASP A 14 25.57 4.72 -2.86
C ASP A 14 26.15 3.31 -3.10
N ASP A 15 27.31 3.26 -3.76
CA ASP A 15 28.05 2.06 -4.15
C ASP A 15 28.52 1.16 -3.00
N THR A 16 28.58 1.71 -1.79
CA THR A 16 29.03 1.02 -0.56
C THR A 16 27.92 0.89 0.48
N SER A 17 26.82 1.62 0.29
CA SER A 17 25.74 1.72 1.28
C SER A 17 24.97 0.41 1.47
N ASP A 18 25.07 -0.53 0.56
CA ASP A 18 24.35 -1.82 0.59
C ASP A 18 25.21 -3.01 1.03
N ARG A 19 26.46 -2.77 1.48
CA ARG A 19 27.44 -3.80 1.81
C ARG A 19 26.91 -4.85 2.79
N THR A 20 26.35 -4.42 3.92
CA THR A 20 25.82 -5.34 4.95
C THR A 20 24.62 -6.11 4.41
N PHE A 21 23.72 -5.45 3.69
CA PHE A 21 22.58 -6.12 3.06
C PHE A 21 23.06 -7.23 2.10
N LYS A 22 24.04 -6.93 1.25
CA LYS A 22 24.61 -7.89 0.30
C LYS A 22 25.26 -9.09 0.97
N GLU A 23 25.94 -8.87 2.10
CA GLU A 23 26.59 -9.93 2.87
C GLU A 23 25.58 -10.95 3.42
N PHE A 24 24.41 -10.51 3.88
CA PHE A 24 23.40 -11.39 4.48
C PHE A 24 22.36 -11.92 3.49
N PHE A 25 21.98 -11.13 2.47
CA PHE A 25 20.83 -11.41 1.61
C PHE A 25 21.17 -11.60 0.13
N GLY A 26 22.42 -11.30 -0.29
CA GLY A 26 22.85 -11.39 -1.69
C GLY A 26 22.58 -10.11 -2.50
N PRO A 27 22.56 -10.18 -3.84
CA PRO A 27 22.46 -9.00 -4.71
C PRO A 27 21.24 -8.13 -4.40
N THR A 28 21.39 -6.81 -4.55
CA THR A 28 20.32 -5.83 -4.33
C THR A 28 19.31 -5.76 -5.47
N TYR A 29 19.68 -6.27 -6.65
CA TYR A 29 18.79 -6.48 -7.78
C TYR A 29 19.08 -7.80 -8.48
N TYR A 30 18.02 -8.50 -8.86
CA TYR A 30 18.07 -9.82 -9.51
C TYR A 30 16.68 -10.18 -10.06
N SER A 31 16.60 -11.19 -10.91
CA SER A 31 15.33 -11.73 -11.40
C SER A 31 15.31 -13.25 -11.36
N PHE A 32 14.11 -13.82 -11.35
CA PHE A 32 13.90 -15.26 -11.39
C PHE A 32 12.48 -15.58 -11.89
N ASN A 33 12.33 -16.79 -12.43
CA ASN A 33 11.02 -17.32 -12.81
C ASN A 33 10.49 -18.28 -11.74
N ARG A 34 9.19 -18.22 -11.49
CA ARG A 34 8.49 -19.27 -10.74
C ARG A 34 7.16 -19.57 -11.42
N GLY A 35 7.07 -20.75 -12.03
CA GLY A 35 5.97 -21.06 -12.94
C GLY A 35 6.03 -20.15 -14.17
N LYS A 36 4.91 -19.51 -14.51
CA LYS A 36 4.83 -18.54 -15.62
C LYS A 36 5.11 -17.09 -15.21
N ALA A 37 5.24 -16.82 -13.91
CA ALA A 37 5.49 -15.47 -13.41
C ALA A 37 6.99 -15.17 -13.42
N HIS A 38 7.34 -14.00 -13.93
CA HIS A 38 8.68 -13.43 -13.89
C HIS A 38 8.76 -12.41 -12.75
N TYR A 39 9.69 -12.65 -11.83
CA TYR A 39 9.90 -11.80 -10.66
C TYR A 39 11.19 -11.02 -10.84
N VAL A 40 11.12 -9.73 -10.57
CA VAL A 40 12.25 -8.82 -10.53
C VAL A 40 12.31 -8.24 -9.12
N VAL A 41 13.50 -8.17 -8.55
CA VAL A 41 13.81 -7.39 -7.36
C VAL A 41 14.77 -6.29 -7.79
N MET A 42 14.47 -5.06 -7.40
CA MET A 42 15.28 -3.88 -7.72
C MET A 42 15.66 -3.13 -6.45
N ASP A 43 16.72 -2.34 -6.55
CA ASP A 43 17.11 -1.35 -5.57
C ASP A 43 16.81 0.05 -6.12
N ASP A 44 15.88 0.73 -5.49
CA ASP A 44 15.44 2.07 -5.86
C ASP A 44 15.79 3.11 -4.81
N VAL A 45 16.61 2.75 -3.82
CA VAL A 45 17.05 3.62 -2.74
C VAL A 45 18.47 4.08 -3.01
N ARG A 46 18.63 5.32 -3.48
CA ARG A 46 19.96 5.88 -3.73
C ARG A 46 20.46 6.67 -2.53
N TYR A 47 21.54 6.22 -1.89
CA TYR A 47 22.19 6.95 -0.80
C TYR A 47 22.95 8.17 -1.32
N LEU A 48 22.79 9.31 -0.65
CA LEU A 48 23.43 10.57 -1.06
C LEU A 48 24.76 10.84 -0.34
N GLY A 49 25.30 9.86 0.40
CA GLY A 49 26.63 9.94 1.02
C GLY A 49 26.69 10.79 2.30
N VAL A 50 25.57 11.33 2.77
CA VAL A 50 25.54 12.22 3.93
C VAL A 50 24.50 11.75 4.94
N GLU A 51 24.92 11.43 6.16
CA GLU A 51 24.00 11.07 7.23
C GLU A 51 23.01 9.97 6.80
N ARG A 52 21.70 10.23 6.89
CA ARG A 52 20.62 9.34 6.45
C ARG A 52 19.90 9.84 5.21
N THR A 53 20.55 10.69 4.40
CA THR A 53 19.91 11.25 3.21
C THR A 53 19.94 10.26 2.06
N TYR A 54 18.80 10.06 1.43
CA TYR A 54 18.62 9.23 0.25
C TYR A 54 17.53 9.85 -0.63
N ASP A 55 17.45 9.41 -1.87
CA ASP A 55 16.30 9.64 -2.73
C ASP A 55 15.85 8.37 -3.45
N GLY A 56 14.63 8.41 -3.99
CA GLY A 56 14.13 7.37 -4.87
C GLY A 56 14.71 7.52 -6.27
N HIS A 57 15.56 6.60 -6.69
CA HIS A 57 16.21 6.63 -8.00
C HIS A 57 16.70 5.25 -8.41
N ILE A 58 16.43 4.85 -9.64
CA ILE A 58 16.92 3.58 -10.20
C ILE A 58 18.13 3.88 -11.07
N SER A 59 19.25 3.19 -10.85
CA SER A 59 20.47 3.45 -11.63
C SER A 59 20.30 3.04 -13.09
N GLU A 60 21.01 3.73 -14.00
CA GLU A 60 21.00 3.40 -15.44
C GLU A 60 21.44 1.95 -15.69
N ALA A 61 22.39 1.44 -14.88
CA ALA A 61 22.84 0.06 -14.93
C ALA A 61 21.70 -0.93 -14.65
N GLN A 62 20.87 -0.66 -13.62
CA GLN A 62 19.70 -1.49 -13.31
C GLN A 62 18.63 -1.42 -14.40
N LEU A 63 18.37 -0.24 -14.97
CA LEU A 63 17.41 -0.08 -16.07
C LEU A 63 17.87 -0.80 -17.35
N ASN A 64 19.14 -0.67 -17.70
CA ASN A 64 19.74 -1.36 -18.86
C ASN A 64 19.77 -2.89 -18.65
N TRP A 65 20.03 -3.34 -17.42
CA TRP A 65 19.96 -4.75 -17.06
C TRP A 65 18.52 -5.26 -17.19
N LEU A 66 17.55 -4.57 -16.59
CA LEU A 66 16.13 -4.94 -16.66
C LEU A 66 15.64 -5.00 -18.11
N ALA A 67 15.99 -4.00 -18.93
CA ALA A 67 15.60 -3.97 -20.33
C ALA A 67 16.12 -5.20 -21.11
N LYS A 68 17.32 -5.70 -20.79
CA LYS A 68 17.87 -6.92 -21.40
C LYS A 68 17.18 -8.18 -20.87
N ASP A 69 16.96 -8.26 -19.56
CA ASP A 69 16.27 -9.38 -18.92
C ASP A 69 14.86 -9.57 -19.51
N LEU A 70 14.13 -8.46 -19.64
CA LEU A 70 12.77 -8.43 -20.19
C LEU A 70 12.68 -8.73 -21.70
N GLN A 71 13.79 -8.81 -22.45
CA GLN A 71 13.76 -9.29 -23.84
C GLN A 71 13.39 -10.77 -23.94
N HIS A 72 13.54 -11.51 -22.84
CA HIS A 72 13.26 -12.94 -22.77
C HIS A 72 11.91 -13.26 -22.13
N VAL A 73 11.15 -12.23 -21.72
CA VAL A 73 9.85 -12.35 -21.06
C VAL A 73 8.76 -11.95 -22.07
N ARG A 74 7.72 -12.79 -22.21
CA ARG A 74 6.63 -12.45 -23.13
C ARG A 74 5.82 -11.29 -22.56
N LYS A 75 5.29 -10.43 -23.43
CA LYS A 75 4.64 -9.18 -23.03
C LYS A 75 3.34 -9.40 -22.24
N GLU A 76 2.71 -10.56 -22.44
CA GLU A 76 1.53 -11.00 -21.73
C GLU A 76 1.82 -11.73 -20.41
N ASP A 77 3.06 -12.15 -20.16
CA ASP A 77 3.41 -12.89 -18.94
C ASP A 77 3.29 -11.99 -17.69
N LEU A 78 2.95 -12.60 -16.56
CA LEU A 78 2.84 -11.94 -15.26
C LEU A 78 4.23 -11.48 -14.82
N LEU A 79 4.41 -10.15 -14.82
CA LEU A 79 5.63 -9.48 -14.39
C LEU A 79 5.41 -8.87 -13.01
N ILE A 80 6.15 -9.34 -12.01
CA ILE A 80 6.11 -8.81 -10.64
C ILE A 80 7.45 -8.14 -10.31
N ILE A 81 7.43 -6.83 -10.06
CA ILE A 81 8.62 -6.05 -9.73
C ILE A 81 8.54 -5.64 -8.26
N ASN A 82 9.55 -5.98 -7.47
CA ASN A 82 9.62 -5.70 -6.04
C ASN A 82 10.70 -4.66 -5.78
N LEU A 83 10.34 -3.58 -5.12
CA LEU A 83 11.22 -2.45 -4.78
C LEU A 83 10.73 -1.78 -3.49
N HIS A 84 11.45 -0.80 -2.97
CA HIS A 84 11.13 -0.24 -1.65
C HIS A 84 10.30 1.04 -1.73
N ILE A 85 10.72 2.01 -2.54
CA ILE A 85 10.11 3.34 -2.62
C ILE A 85 9.05 3.38 -3.73
N PRO A 86 7.81 3.88 -3.48
CA PRO A 86 6.76 3.81 -4.48
C PRO A 86 7.08 4.55 -5.78
N VAL A 87 6.94 3.86 -6.91
CA VAL A 87 7.30 4.34 -8.24
C VAL A 87 6.38 5.47 -8.66
N HIS A 88 5.07 5.33 -8.43
CA HIS A 88 4.06 6.28 -8.89
C HIS A 88 4.31 7.73 -8.44
N ASN A 89 4.91 7.95 -7.26
CA ASN A 89 5.08 9.31 -6.71
C ASN A 89 6.46 9.63 -6.11
N SER A 90 7.36 8.68 -5.91
CA SER A 90 8.57 8.90 -5.11
C SER A 90 9.89 8.51 -5.81
N ILE A 91 9.83 7.93 -7.02
CA ILE A 91 11.02 7.66 -7.85
C ILE A 91 11.24 8.78 -8.86
N LYS A 92 12.41 9.43 -8.81
CA LYS A 92 12.75 10.61 -9.63
C LYS A 92 12.75 10.31 -11.13
N ASN A 93 13.28 9.15 -11.52
CA ASN A 93 13.38 8.72 -12.91
C ASN A 93 12.36 7.62 -13.26
N LYS A 94 11.17 7.65 -12.64
CA LYS A 94 10.10 6.65 -12.87
C LYS A 94 9.70 6.48 -14.33
N GLU A 95 9.78 7.55 -15.13
CA GLU A 95 9.43 7.51 -16.56
C GLU A 95 10.39 6.60 -17.35
N GLU A 96 11.65 6.49 -16.93
CA GLU A 96 12.61 5.58 -17.55
C GLU A 96 12.26 4.13 -17.27
N LEU A 97 11.83 3.82 -16.03
CA LEU A 97 11.29 2.50 -15.69
C LEU A 97 10.03 2.20 -16.52
N TYR A 98 9.07 3.13 -16.59
CA TYR A 98 7.84 2.92 -17.36
C TYR A 98 8.11 2.68 -18.85
N LYS A 99 9.13 3.33 -19.41
CA LYS A 99 9.58 3.07 -20.78
C LYS A 99 10.14 1.65 -20.96
N VAL A 100 10.89 1.13 -20.00
CA VAL A 100 11.36 -0.27 -20.03
C VAL A 100 10.19 -1.27 -19.97
N LEU A 101 9.11 -0.90 -19.26
CA LEU A 101 7.90 -1.71 -19.11
C LEU A 101 6.89 -1.55 -20.25
N GLU A 102 7.20 -0.74 -21.27
CA GLU A 102 6.29 -0.50 -22.38
C GLU A 102 5.95 -1.81 -23.13
N GLY A 103 4.66 -1.94 -23.45
CA GLY A 103 4.08 -3.12 -24.12
C GLY A 103 3.77 -4.29 -23.21
N PHE A 104 4.24 -4.32 -21.96
CA PHE A 104 3.79 -5.35 -21.00
C PHE A 104 2.35 -5.07 -20.56
N THR A 105 1.53 -6.13 -20.47
CA THR A 105 0.09 -6.00 -20.22
C THR A 105 -0.34 -6.50 -18.85
N ASN A 106 0.55 -7.15 -18.10
CA ASN A 106 0.25 -7.75 -16.80
C ASN A 106 1.40 -7.47 -15.81
N VAL A 107 1.51 -6.21 -15.40
CA VAL A 107 2.61 -5.74 -14.53
C VAL A 107 2.10 -5.38 -13.16
N HIS A 108 2.72 -5.96 -12.15
CA HIS A 108 2.49 -5.63 -10.75
C HIS A 108 3.77 -5.11 -10.10
N ILE A 109 3.72 -3.91 -9.54
CA ILE A 109 4.83 -3.36 -8.76
C ILE A 109 4.48 -3.49 -7.28
N MET A 110 5.36 -4.08 -6.48
CA MET A 110 5.23 -4.23 -5.04
C MET A 110 6.17 -3.22 -4.38
N SER A 111 5.61 -2.18 -3.77
CA SER A 111 6.35 -1.13 -3.08
C SER A 111 5.95 -1.02 -1.60
N GLY A 112 6.73 -0.28 -0.82
CA GLY A 112 6.54 -0.07 0.61
C GLY A 112 6.99 1.34 1.01
N HIS A 113 7.92 1.43 1.96
CA HIS A 113 8.55 2.67 2.44
C HIS A 113 7.64 3.70 3.16
N THR A 114 6.38 3.81 2.76
CA THR A 114 5.50 4.93 3.12
C THR A 114 4.68 4.73 4.39
N HIS A 115 4.52 3.47 4.83
CA HIS A 115 3.70 3.09 5.99
C HIS A 115 2.22 3.51 5.86
N TYR A 116 1.69 3.51 4.64
CA TYR A 116 0.26 3.55 4.32
C TYR A 116 -0.03 2.54 3.21
N ASN A 117 -1.30 2.19 2.97
CA ASN A 117 -1.68 1.24 1.94
C ASN A 117 -2.45 1.94 0.81
N VAL A 118 -1.96 1.79 -0.42
CA VAL A 118 -2.54 2.41 -1.62
C VAL A 118 -2.33 1.47 -2.81
N ASN A 119 -3.34 1.38 -3.67
CA ASN A 119 -3.23 0.78 -4.99
C ASN A 119 -3.21 1.88 -6.05
N ASN A 120 -2.08 2.05 -6.75
CA ASN A 120 -1.97 2.99 -7.85
C ASN A 120 -2.07 2.22 -9.18
N ILE A 121 -2.95 2.66 -10.07
CA ILE A 121 -3.16 2.04 -11.37
C ILE A 121 -2.79 3.05 -12.44
N ASN A 122 -1.77 2.73 -13.23
CA ASN A 122 -1.34 3.54 -14.36
C ASN A 122 -1.22 2.67 -15.61
N ASN A 123 -2.12 2.86 -16.57
CA ASN A 123 -2.23 2.02 -17.77
C ASN A 123 -2.36 0.53 -17.40
N ASN A 124 -1.38 -0.29 -17.78
CA ASN A 124 -1.33 -1.73 -17.50
C ASN A 124 -0.49 -2.09 -16.26
N ILE A 125 -0.02 -1.08 -15.53
CA ILE A 125 0.79 -1.26 -14.33
C ILE A 125 -0.10 -1.07 -13.11
N PHE A 126 -0.10 -2.08 -12.24
CA PHE A 126 -0.76 -2.05 -10.97
C PHE A 126 0.27 -2.04 -9.85
N GLU A 127 0.49 -0.87 -9.25
CA GLU A 127 1.39 -0.73 -8.12
C GLU A 127 0.64 -0.89 -6.79
N HIS A 128 1.08 -1.86 -6.00
CA HIS A 128 0.64 -2.13 -4.64
C HIS A 128 1.65 -1.52 -3.66
N ASN A 129 1.32 -0.35 -3.12
CA ASN A 129 2.06 0.22 -2.01
C ASN A 129 1.48 -0.33 -0.69
N HIS A 130 2.31 -1.09 0.02
CA HIS A 130 1.87 -1.83 1.20
C HIS A 130 1.93 -0.99 2.47
N GLY A 131 0.92 -1.16 3.33
CA GLY A 131 1.02 -0.78 4.73
C GLY A 131 2.15 -1.53 5.43
N ALA A 132 2.59 -1.04 6.60
CA ALA A 132 3.74 -1.59 7.28
C ALA A 132 3.36 -2.59 8.39
N VAL A 133 4.19 -3.63 8.58
CA VAL A 133 4.08 -4.59 9.69
C VAL A 133 4.18 -3.89 11.06
N CYS A 134 4.92 -2.78 11.12
CA CYS A 134 5.07 -1.96 12.32
C CYS A 134 4.05 -0.81 12.44
N GLY A 135 3.13 -0.67 11.48
CA GLY A 135 2.18 0.44 11.42
C GLY A 135 2.89 1.78 11.23
N ALA A 136 2.42 2.83 11.88
CA ALA A 136 3.06 4.14 11.90
C ALA A 136 4.38 4.14 12.72
N TRP A 137 5.41 3.43 12.24
CA TRP A 137 6.74 3.31 12.85
C TRP A 137 6.73 2.89 14.33
N TRP A 138 5.96 1.85 14.66
CA TRP A 138 5.75 1.34 16.03
C TRP A 138 5.00 2.30 16.97
N ALA A 139 4.36 3.35 16.44
CA ALA A 139 3.57 4.29 17.23
C ALA A 139 2.10 3.88 17.43
N GLY A 140 1.67 2.72 16.95
CA GLY A 140 0.30 2.27 17.08
C GLY A 140 0.01 0.96 16.36
N GLN A 141 -1.27 0.56 16.35
CA GLN A 141 -1.77 -0.66 15.70
C GLN A 141 -2.22 -0.42 14.24
N ILE A 142 -2.08 0.80 13.75
CA ILE A 142 -2.45 1.21 12.40
C ILE A 142 -1.29 1.99 11.75
N CYS A 143 -1.29 1.97 10.42
CA CYS A 143 -0.54 2.80 9.51
C CYS A 143 -1.04 4.26 9.56
N SER A 144 -0.32 5.19 8.92
CA SER A 144 -0.68 6.61 9.00
C SER A 144 -1.99 6.96 8.27
N ASP A 145 -2.48 6.09 7.40
CA ASP A 145 -3.75 6.16 6.68
C ASP A 145 -4.91 5.41 7.36
N GLY A 146 -4.68 4.85 8.55
CA GLY A 146 -5.68 4.06 9.27
C GLY A 146 -5.68 2.56 8.96
N THR A 147 -4.95 2.11 7.95
CA THR A 147 -4.84 0.67 7.62
C THR A 147 -4.21 -0.08 8.80
N PRO A 148 -4.78 -1.19 9.31
CA PRO A 148 -4.15 -1.99 10.37
C PRO A 148 -2.72 -2.42 10.01
N ARG A 149 -1.89 -2.72 11.01
CA ARG A 149 -0.61 -3.40 10.74
C ARG A 149 -0.85 -4.71 10.00
N GLY A 150 -0.04 -5.04 9.01
CA GLY A 150 -0.28 -6.22 8.19
C GLY A 150 0.65 -6.31 6.98
N TYR A 151 0.24 -7.15 6.03
CA TYR A 151 0.97 -7.45 4.79
C TYR A 151 -0.01 -7.84 3.68
N GLY A 152 0.41 -7.67 2.42
CA GLY A 152 -0.31 -8.21 1.27
C GLY A 152 -0.07 -9.71 1.14
N VAL A 153 -1.09 -10.47 0.76
CA VAL A 153 -0.97 -11.87 0.35
C VAL A 153 -1.32 -11.97 -1.12
N TYR A 154 -0.43 -12.62 -1.88
CA TYR A 154 -0.54 -12.77 -3.32
C TYR A 154 -0.62 -14.24 -3.70
N GLU A 155 -1.66 -14.58 -4.45
CA GLU A 155 -1.92 -15.93 -4.95
C GLU A 155 -1.72 -15.93 -6.46
N VAL A 156 -0.73 -16.70 -6.92
CA VAL A 156 -0.31 -16.76 -8.32
C VAL A 156 -0.76 -18.10 -8.91
N ASP A 157 -1.59 -18.06 -9.94
CA ASP A 157 -2.02 -19.22 -10.71
C ASP A 157 -1.72 -19.00 -12.20
N GLY A 158 -0.63 -19.61 -12.67
CA GLY A 158 -0.13 -19.38 -14.02
C GLY A 158 0.19 -17.89 -14.25
N ASN A 159 -0.70 -17.22 -14.98
CA ASN A 159 -0.57 -15.80 -15.33
C ASN A 159 -1.48 -14.88 -14.49
N ASP A 160 -2.37 -15.46 -13.71
CA ASP A 160 -3.35 -14.72 -12.95
C ASP A 160 -2.81 -14.41 -11.56
N LEU A 161 -3.01 -13.17 -11.11
CA LEU A 161 -2.67 -12.71 -9.77
C LEU A 161 -3.94 -12.33 -9.02
N LYS A 162 -4.16 -12.98 -7.88
CA LYS A 162 -5.14 -12.56 -6.87
C LYS A 162 -4.42 -12.06 -5.63
N TRP A 163 -5.06 -11.15 -4.91
CA TRP A 163 -4.49 -10.61 -3.68
C TRP A 163 -5.54 -10.21 -2.66
N TYR A 164 -5.12 -10.19 -1.41
CA TYR A 164 -5.87 -9.60 -0.30
C TYR A 164 -4.91 -9.03 0.74
N TYR A 165 -5.38 -8.06 1.52
CA TYR A 165 -4.63 -7.57 2.67
C TYR A 165 -4.85 -8.46 3.90
N LYS A 166 -3.78 -8.79 4.63
CA LYS A 166 -3.86 -9.57 5.86
C LYS A 166 -3.41 -8.71 7.06
N PRO A 167 -4.36 -8.21 7.85
CA PRO A 167 -4.03 -7.61 9.14
C PRO A 167 -3.33 -8.60 10.08
N THR A 168 -2.33 -8.12 10.81
CA THR A 168 -1.61 -8.89 11.82
C THR A 168 -2.46 -9.04 13.07
N GLY A 169 -2.66 -10.28 13.53
CA GLY A 169 -3.45 -10.58 14.73
C GLY A 169 -4.97 -10.38 14.59
N ILE A 170 -5.46 -10.00 13.40
CA ILE A 170 -6.90 -9.81 13.12
C ILE A 170 -7.29 -10.70 11.93
N SER A 171 -8.57 -11.10 11.83
CA SER A 171 -9.08 -11.89 10.71
C SER A 171 -8.84 -11.21 9.37
N ARG A 172 -8.56 -11.99 8.30
CA ARG A 172 -8.49 -11.46 6.92
C ARG A 172 -9.83 -10.91 6.43
N ALA A 173 -10.94 -11.25 7.09
CA ALA A 173 -12.27 -10.71 6.77
C ALA A 173 -12.44 -9.26 7.25
N HIS A 174 -11.56 -8.76 8.13
CA HIS A 174 -11.57 -7.38 8.57
C HIS A 174 -10.83 -6.52 7.53
N GLN A 175 -11.60 -5.84 6.68
CA GLN A 175 -11.10 -4.93 5.64
C GLN A 175 -11.73 -3.53 5.71
N ILE A 176 -12.51 -3.27 6.76
CA ILE A 176 -13.30 -2.04 6.92
C ILE A 176 -13.22 -1.61 8.38
N SER A 177 -12.90 -0.34 8.62
CA SER A 177 -13.17 0.31 9.91
C SER A 177 -14.25 1.36 9.74
N LEU A 178 -15.16 1.45 10.72
CA LEU A 178 -16.30 2.36 10.69
C LEU A 178 -16.20 3.36 11.84
N THR A 179 -16.49 4.62 11.54
CA THR A 179 -16.68 5.68 12.52
C THR A 179 -17.98 6.40 12.22
N VAL A 180 -18.78 6.69 13.26
CA VAL A 180 -19.95 7.55 13.15
C VAL A 180 -19.76 8.76 14.05
N ASP A 181 -19.84 9.94 13.44
CA ASP A 181 -19.83 11.22 14.15
C ASP A 181 -21.25 11.75 14.28
N THR A 182 -21.61 12.24 15.46
CA THR A 182 -22.86 12.99 15.67
C THR A 182 -22.63 14.47 15.39
N LEU A 183 -23.37 15.02 14.42
CA LEU A 183 -23.41 16.44 14.08
C LEU A 183 -24.74 17.04 14.58
N THR A 184 -24.95 18.34 14.38
CA THR A 184 -26.11 19.06 14.95
C THR A 184 -27.47 18.43 14.60
N ASN A 185 -27.72 18.14 13.31
CA ASN A 185 -29.01 17.62 12.82
C ASN A 185 -28.86 16.34 11.98
N GLN A 186 -27.69 15.70 12.02
CA GLN A 186 -27.37 14.52 11.21
C GLN A 186 -26.22 13.74 11.84
N LYS A 187 -26.04 12.51 11.41
CA LYS A 187 -24.84 11.71 11.68
C LYS A 187 -24.03 11.55 10.40
N ARG A 188 -22.72 11.41 10.54
CA ARG A 188 -21.79 11.17 9.44
C ARG A 188 -21.13 9.81 9.63
N LEU A 189 -21.30 8.92 8.65
CA LEU A 189 -20.53 7.68 8.52
C LEU A 189 -19.21 7.99 7.82
N LEU A 190 -18.12 7.46 8.36
CA LEU A 190 -16.85 7.30 7.67
C LEU A 190 -16.47 5.83 7.69
N ALA A 191 -16.27 5.26 6.51
CA ALA A 191 -15.76 3.91 6.33
C ALA A 191 -14.37 3.97 5.68
N ASN A 192 -13.36 3.46 6.37
CA ASN A 192 -12.04 3.26 5.81
C ASN A 192 -11.95 1.83 5.29
N VAL A 193 -11.76 1.67 3.98
CA VAL A 193 -11.77 0.38 3.28
C VAL A 193 -10.40 0.18 2.63
N TRP A 194 -9.41 -0.24 3.40
CA TRP A 194 -8.04 -0.41 2.89
C TRP A 194 -7.95 -1.50 1.81
N ASN A 195 -6.85 -1.47 1.04
CA ASN A 195 -6.63 -2.29 -0.15
C ASN A 195 -7.67 -2.07 -1.27
N TRP A 196 -8.48 -1.01 -1.16
CA TRP A 196 -9.43 -0.60 -2.19
C TRP A 196 -8.72 -0.28 -3.51
N ASP A 197 -9.47 -0.48 -4.58
CA ASP A 197 -9.16 0.03 -5.90
C ASP A 197 -10.48 0.34 -6.63
N PRO A 198 -10.46 1.10 -7.75
CA PRO A 198 -11.68 1.53 -8.44
C PRO A 198 -12.62 0.43 -8.95
N LYS A 199 -12.20 -0.85 -8.98
CA LYS A 199 -13.08 -1.98 -9.34
C LYS A 199 -13.87 -2.52 -8.15
N TRP A 200 -13.59 -2.08 -6.92
CA TRP A 200 -14.35 -2.50 -5.74
C TRP A 200 -15.70 -1.80 -5.70
N LYS A 201 -16.69 -2.50 -5.14
CA LYS A 201 -18.03 -1.96 -4.91
C LYS A 201 -18.25 -1.78 -3.40
N ILE A 202 -18.44 -0.54 -2.96
CA ILE A 202 -18.70 -0.22 -1.56
C ILE A 202 -20.16 0.21 -1.41
N GLU A 203 -20.92 -0.52 -0.61
CA GLU A 203 -22.34 -0.28 -0.37
C GLU A 203 -22.63 -0.16 1.12
N TYR A 204 -23.75 0.46 1.46
CA TYR A 204 -24.15 0.62 2.86
C TYR A 204 -25.65 0.44 3.09
N GLU A 205 -25.97 0.01 4.31
CA GLU A 205 -27.32 -0.19 4.82
C GLU A 205 -27.52 0.68 6.07
N LEU A 206 -28.70 1.28 6.19
CA LEU A 206 -29.14 2.00 7.39
C LEU A 206 -30.39 1.32 7.94
N ASP A 207 -30.33 0.83 9.18
CA ASP A 207 -31.39 0.01 9.80
C ASP A 207 -31.89 -1.12 8.88
N GLY A 208 -30.97 -1.80 8.19
CA GLY A 208 -31.25 -2.88 7.25
C GLY A 208 -31.76 -2.45 5.86
N LYS A 209 -31.97 -1.16 5.63
CA LYS A 209 -32.35 -0.62 4.32
C LYS A 209 -31.11 -0.35 3.47
N ASN A 210 -31.01 -0.97 2.29
CA ASN A 210 -29.96 -0.71 1.32
C ASN A 210 -30.06 0.73 0.77
N MET A 211 -28.95 1.47 0.87
CA MET A 211 -28.84 2.86 0.44
C MET A 211 -28.04 3.05 -0.86
N GLY A 212 -27.53 1.97 -1.44
CA GLY A 212 -26.72 1.96 -2.65
C GLY A 212 -25.23 2.14 -2.37
N ALA A 213 -24.54 2.73 -3.35
CA ALA A 213 -23.10 2.95 -3.28
C ALA A 213 -22.76 4.02 -2.22
N LEU A 214 -21.69 3.79 -1.47
CA LEU A 214 -21.13 4.77 -0.54
C LEU A 214 -20.16 5.68 -1.31
N GLU A 215 -20.21 6.98 -1.08
CA GLU A 215 -19.43 7.96 -1.84
C GLU A 215 -17.96 7.95 -1.39
N GLN A 216 -17.03 7.79 -2.34
CA GLN A 216 -15.59 7.85 -2.07
C GLN A 216 -15.16 9.31 -1.85
N GLN A 217 -14.20 9.51 -0.95
CA GLN A 217 -13.56 10.80 -0.74
C GLN A 217 -12.10 10.64 -0.30
N THR A 218 -11.29 11.67 -0.59
CA THR A 218 -9.96 11.78 0.00
C THR A 218 -10.04 12.42 1.39
N GLY A 219 -9.36 11.83 2.38
CA GLY A 219 -9.33 12.37 3.72
C GLY A 219 -8.30 11.70 4.63
N SER A 220 -8.28 12.08 5.89
CA SER A 220 -7.53 11.37 6.94
C SER A 220 -8.45 10.46 7.73
N ASP A 221 -7.96 9.25 8.04
CA ASP A 221 -8.67 8.32 8.89
C ASP A 221 -8.95 8.90 10.30
N PRO A 222 -10.20 8.80 10.81
CA PRO A 222 -10.56 9.35 12.12
C PRO A 222 -9.74 8.79 13.29
N GLN A 223 -9.36 7.50 13.25
CA GLN A 223 -8.56 6.89 14.30
C GLN A 223 -7.12 7.40 14.25
N ALA A 224 -6.52 7.53 13.06
CA ALA A 224 -5.21 8.12 12.87
C ALA A 224 -5.18 9.57 13.37
N VAL A 225 -6.21 10.38 13.06
CA VAL A 225 -6.35 11.76 13.56
C VAL A 225 -6.40 11.78 15.08
N LYS A 226 -7.23 10.92 15.70
CA LYS A 226 -7.34 10.82 17.16
C LYS A 226 -6.03 10.41 17.82
N LEU A 227 -5.31 9.43 17.25
CA LEU A 227 -4.03 8.97 17.78
C LEU A 227 -2.94 10.04 17.66
N ASN A 228 -2.90 10.79 16.56
CA ASN A 228 -1.97 11.91 16.40
C ASN A 228 -2.26 13.03 17.41
N ALA A 229 -3.53 13.39 17.60
CA ALA A 229 -3.95 14.43 18.54
C ALA A 229 -3.70 14.06 20.02
N ALA A 230 -3.65 12.76 20.36
CA ALA A 230 -3.33 12.28 21.71
C ALA A 230 -1.88 12.57 22.14
N GLY A 231 -1.00 12.93 21.19
CA GLY A 231 0.38 13.32 21.48
C GLY A 231 1.28 12.14 21.86
N LYS A 232 2.33 12.42 22.62
CA LYS A 232 3.35 11.42 23.00
C LYS A 232 2.96 10.73 24.33
N PRO A 233 2.76 9.40 24.35
CA PRO A 233 2.52 8.68 25.60
C PRO A 233 3.77 8.65 26.49
N ALA A 234 3.59 8.48 27.81
CA ALA A 234 4.68 8.42 28.79
C ALA A 234 5.71 7.31 28.49
N LYS A 235 5.24 6.20 27.92
CA LYS A 235 6.06 5.13 27.34
C LYS A 235 5.61 4.91 25.89
N GLY A 236 6.50 5.10 24.94
CA GLY A 236 6.23 4.83 23.51
C GLY A 236 6.55 6.01 22.59
N ARG A 237 6.21 5.81 21.31
CA ARG A 237 6.42 6.79 20.24
C ARG A 237 5.12 7.57 20.00
N ALA A 238 5.25 8.87 19.75
CA ALA A 238 4.11 9.68 19.29
C ALA A 238 3.65 9.20 17.92
N PHE A 239 2.33 9.20 17.71
CA PHE A 239 1.75 8.83 16.42
C PHE A 239 2.11 9.89 15.36
N THR A 240 2.46 9.43 14.17
CA THR A 240 2.85 10.30 13.06
C THR A 240 1.68 11.16 12.56
N LYS A 241 1.96 12.16 11.74
CA LYS A 241 0.90 12.92 11.07
C LYS A 241 0.05 11.98 10.21
N PRO A 242 -1.29 12.03 10.29
CA PRO A 242 -2.15 11.21 9.45
C PRO A 242 -1.90 11.49 7.97
N THR A 243 -1.78 10.43 7.18
CA THR A 243 -1.68 10.51 5.72
C THR A 243 -3.08 10.67 5.13
N GLN A 244 -3.21 11.48 4.09
CA GLN A 244 -4.42 11.54 3.28
C GLN A 244 -4.52 10.28 2.42
N THR A 245 -5.70 9.68 2.37
CA THR A 245 -5.96 8.45 1.61
C THR A 245 -7.25 8.61 0.81
N ASP A 246 -7.33 7.90 -0.32
CA ASP A 246 -8.49 7.79 -1.21
C ASP A 246 -9.37 6.57 -0.91
N HIS A 247 -9.05 5.78 0.11
CA HIS A 247 -9.86 4.61 0.49
C HIS A 247 -10.86 4.90 1.61
N LEU A 248 -11.30 6.17 1.73
CA LEU A 248 -12.38 6.59 2.63
C LEU A 248 -13.70 6.76 1.88
N PHE A 249 -14.78 6.38 2.56
CA PHE A 249 -16.13 6.46 2.04
C PHE A 249 -17.06 7.12 3.07
N MET A 250 -17.98 7.97 2.61
CA MET A 250 -18.83 8.78 3.47
C MET A 250 -20.31 8.71 3.10
N ALA A 251 -21.15 8.82 4.12
CA ALA A 251 -22.54 9.21 3.97
C ALA A 251 -23.00 10.08 5.15
N HIS A 252 -23.98 10.92 4.91
CA HIS A 252 -24.75 11.58 5.96
C HIS A 252 -26.13 10.92 6.06
N PHE A 253 -26.64 10.82 7.29
CA PHE A 253 -27.94 10.22 7.55
C PHE A 253 -28.58 10.81 8.81
N LYS A 254 -29.87 10.52 9.02
CA LYS A 254 -30.63 11.14 10.11
C LYS A 254 -30.24 10.57 11.49
N PRO A 255 -30.33 11.37 12.58
CA PRO A 255 -29.93 10.92 13.92
C PRO A 255 -30.68 9.71 14.47
N GLU A 256 -31.88 9.41 13.96
CA GLU A 256 -32.74 8.31 14.43
C GLU A 256 -32.27 6.94 13.97
N VAL A 257 -31.39 6.88 12.96
CA VAL A 257 -30.78 5.61 12.52
C VAL A 257 -29.99 5.03 13.69
N LYS A 258 -30.16 3.73 13.91
CA LYS A 258 -29.55 3.00 15.03
C LYS A 258 -28.41 2.10 14.60
N GLN A 259 -28.49 1.58 13.38
CA GLN A 259 -27.55 0.60 12.87
C GLN A 259 -27.03 1.02 11.49
N VAL A 260 -25.71 0.94 11.33
CA VAL A 260 -25.02 1.19 10.08
C VAL A 260 -24.19 -0.03 9.73
N LYS A 261 -24.35 -0.51 8.50
CA LYS A 261 -23.58 -1.63 7.97
C LYS A 261 -22.99 -1.24 6.62
N VAL A 262 -21.72 -1.57 6.43
CA VAL A 262 -20.99 -1.35 5.17
C VAL A 262 -20.54 -2.69 4.63
N ILE A 263 -20.71 -2.87 3.32
CA ILE A 263 -20.35 -4.06 2.58
C ILE A 263 -19.39 -3.63 1.48
N ALA A 264 -18.14 -4.11 1.56
CA ALA A 264 -17.14 -3.95 0.51
C ALA A 264 -17.06 -5.25 -0.28
N THR A 265 -17.24 -5.18 -1.60
CA THR A 265 -16.98 -6.30 -2.52
C THR A 265 -15.73 -5.99 -3.32
N ASP A 266 -14.69 -6.81 -3.20
CA ASP A 266 -13.45 -6.61 -3.95
C ASP A 266 -13.58 -6.99 -5.43
N ARG A 267 -12.55 -6.67 -6.21
CA ARG A 267 -12.45 -7.00 -7.64
C ARG A 267 -12.56 -8.50 -7.96
N PHE A 268 -12.38 -9.37 -6.98
CA PHE A 268 -12.46 -10.83 -7.12
C PHE A 268 -13.81 -11.38 -6.65
N GLY A 269 -14.71 -10.51 -6.17
CA GLY A 269 -16.03 -10.88 -5.68
C GLY A 269 -16.08 -11.29 -4.21
N ASN A 270 -14.98 -11.18 -3.45
CA ASN A 270 -15.02 -11.43 -2.01
C ASN A 270 -15.75 -10.29 -1.31
N LYS A 271 -16.55 -10.64 -0.30
CA LYS A 271 -17.34 -9.67 0.48
C LYS A 271 -16.77 -9.52 1.89
N TYR A 272 -16.59 -8.27 2.30
CA TYR A 272 -16.22 -7.86 3.65
C TYR A 272 -17.36 -7.03 4.22
N THR A 273 -17.71 -7.26 5.48
CA THR A 273 -18.84 -6.59 6.11
C THR A 273 -18.43 -6.11 7.49
N GLN A 274 -18.75 -4.86 7.79
CA GLN A 274 -18.61 -4.29 9.11
C GLN A 274 -19.90 -3.58 9.48
N GLU A 275 -20.27 -3.70 10.75
CA GLU A 275 -21.51 -3.14 11.29
C GLU A 275 -21.24 -2.53 12.66
N ILE A 276 -21.87 -1.38 12.93
CA ILE A 276 -21.76 -0.65 14.19
C ILE A 276 -23.11 -0.01 14.54
N SER A 277 -23.30 0.27 15.83
CA SER A 277 -24.36 1.17 16.28
C SER A 277 -24.03 2.60 15.87
N ALA A 278 -25.03 3.33 15.39
CA ALA A 278 -24.91 4.70 14.92
C ALA A 278 -25.02 5.73 16.05
#